data_AF-A0A2S9X4D2-F1
#
_entry.id   AF-A0A2S9X4D2-F1
#
_cell.length_a   1.000
_cell.length_b   1.000
_cell.length_c   1.000
_cell.angle_alpha   90.00
_cell.angle_beta   90.00
_cell.angle_gamma   90.00
#
_symmetry.space_group_name_H-M   'P 1'
#
loop_
_entity.id
_entity.type
_entity.pdbx_description
1 polymer ?
#
loop_
_entity_poly.entity_id
_entity_poly.type
_entity_poly.pdbx_seq_one_letter_code
_entity_poly.pdbx_strand_id
1 'polypeptide(L)'
;MAEPKKKTAIKPGQQDRRAQEQRFAQAEQACRQLVSLLETMAAAGGLDGSETAAQYLNSTRAYYRRIRNGKVMGPADFTAAAEVCACSRRALAALDPTLSFDDLPQADALRQALRQGDQIIEQMRQIKAGKAG
;
A
#
# COMPACT_ATOMS: atom_id res chain seq x y z
N MET A 1 -43.26 25.51 -20.37
CA MET A 1 -42.66 24.41 -19.57
C MET A 1 -41.44 23.94 -20.34
N ALA A 2 -40.23 24.17 -19.85
CA ALA A 2 -38.99 23.74 -20.52
C ALA A 2 -38.25 22.77 -19.60
N GLU A 3 -38.06 21.55 -20.08
CA GLU A 3 -37.48 20.43 -19.35
C GLU A 3 -35.95 20.60 -19.22
N PRO A 4 -35.35 20.42 -18.02
CA PRO A 4 -33.91 20.41 -17.89
C PRO A 4 -33.43 18.95 -17.83
N LYS A 5 -32.82 18.42 -18.90
CA LYS A 5 -32.08 17.15 -18.84
C LYS A 5 -30.89 17.14 -19.81
N LYS A 6 -29.80 17.84 -19.45
CA LYS A 6 -28.46 17.45 -19.89
C LYS A 6 -27.81 16.64 -18.76
N LYS A 7 -28.04 15.32 -18.78
CA LYS A 7 -27.21 14.37 -18.02
C LYS A 7 -25.85 14.37 -18.71
N THR A 8 -24.88 15.03 -18.09
CA THR A 8 -23.49 15.05 -18.53
C THR A 8 -22.95 13.62 -18.48
N ALA A 9 -22.97 12.93 -19.62
CA ALA A 9 -22.36 11.62 -19.76
C ALA A 9 -20.85 11.75 -19.51
N ILE A 10 -20.36 11.07 -18.48
CA ILE A 10 -18.94 11.06 -18.15
C ILE A 10 -18.21 10.30 -19.28
N LYS A 11 -17.27 10.98 -19.95
CA LYS A 11 -16.48 10.40 -21.05
C LYS A 11 -15.66 9.22 -20.51
N PRO A 12 -15.51 8.10 -21.25
CA PRO A 12 -14.83 6.89 -20.78
C PRO A 12 -13.39 7.14 -20.27
N GLY A 13 -12.64 8.07 -20.87
CA GLY A 13 -11.29 8.44 -20.40
C GLY A 13 -11.25 9.18 -19.05
N GLN A 14 -12.34 9.81 -18.61
CA GLN A 14 -12.44 10.41 -17.27
C GLN A 14 -12.77 9.36 -16.20
N GLN A 15 -13.47 8.29 -16.57
CA GLN A 15 -13.81 7.20 -15.68
C GLN A 15 -12.59 6.31 -15.40
N ASP A 16 -11.77 6.04 -16.42
CA ASP A 16 -10.50 5.32 -16.29
C ASP A 16 -9.51 6.07 -15.40
N ARG A 17 -9.37 7.39 -15.61
CA ARG A 17 -8.52 8.25 -14.79
C ARG A 17 -8.96 8.29 -13.32
N ARG A 18 -10.26 8.41 -13.04
CA ARG A 18 -10.78 8.35 -11.67
C ARG A 18 -10.54 6.98 -11.01
N ALA A 19 -10.74 5.89 -11.75
CA ALA A 19 -10.46 4.55 -11.24
C ALA A 19 -8.96 4.38 -10.91
N GLN A 20 -8.08 4.93 -11.75
CA GLN A 20 -6.64 4.94 -11.52
C GLN A 20 -6.24 5.78 -10.30
N GLU A 21 -6.75 7.02 -10.19
CA GLU A 21 -6.52 7.88 -9.01
C GLU A 21 -7.02 7.21 -7.73
N GLN A 22 -8.16 6.52 -7.78
CA GLN A 22 -8.71 5.80 -6.64
C GLN A 22 -7.86 4.58 -6.26
N ARG A 23 -7.26 3.87 -7.22
CA ARG A 23 -6.27 2.80 -6.95
C ARG A 23 -5.02 3.37 -6.30
N PHE A 24 -4.52 4.50 -6.78
CA PHE A 24 -3.34 5.17 -6.23
C PHE A 24 -3.59 5.69 -4.82
N ALA A 25 -4.75 6.30 -4.56
CA ALA A 25 -5.14 6.73 -3.22
C ALA A 25 -5.25 5.53 -2.24
N GLN A 26 -5.81 4.41 -2.68
CA GLN A 26 -5.86 3.18 -1.88
C GLN A 26 -4.47 2.64 -1.59
N ALA A 27 -3.57 2.63 -2.58
CA ALA A 27 -2.19 2.20 -2.39
C ALA A 27 -1.42 3.09 -1.41
N GLU A 28 -1.59 4.40 -1.52
CA GLU A 28 -0.99 5.36 -0.59
C GLU A 28 -1.49 5.15 0.83
N GLN A 29 -2.81 4.96 1.03
CA GLN A 29 -3.37 4.69 2.34
C GLN A 29 -2.84 3.37 2.93
N ALA A 30 -2.84 2.29 2.15
CA ALA A 30 -2.31 1.00 2.59
C ALA A 30 -0.82 1.09 2.99
N CYS A 31 0.00 1.75 2.16
CA CYS A 31 1.41 1.98 2.45
C CYS A 31 1.59 2.80 3.73
N ARG A 32 0.84 3.90 3.87
CA ARG A 32 0.91 4.77 5.05
C ARG A 32 0.51 4.03 6.32
N GLN A 33 -0.54 3.20 6.27
CA GLN A 33 -0.97 2.41 7.41
C GLN A 33 0.07 1.35 7.79
N LEU A 34 0.57 0.58 6.81
CA LEU A 34 1.61 -0.44 7.05
C LEU A 34 2.87 0.17 7.65
N VAL A 35 3.36 1.28 7.07
CA VAL A 35 4.53 1.99 7.60
C VAL A 35 4.26 2.51 9.00
N SER A 36 3.13 3.15 9.24
CA SER A 36 2.80 3.68 10.58
C SER A 36 2.74 2.58 11.64
N LEU A 37 2.14 1.43 11.33
CA LEU A 37 2.05 0.29 12.24
C LEU A 37 3.44 -0.31 12.51
N LEU A 38 4.24 -0.50 11.46
CA LEU A 38 5.61 -0.98 11.57
C LEU A 38 6.51 -0.05 12.39
N GLU A 39 6.42 1.26 12.16
CA GLU A 39 7.14 2.26 12.95
C GLU A 39 6.72 2.25 14.42
N THR A 40 5.42 2.08 14.68
CA THR A 40 4.89 1.99 16.05
C THR A 40 5.42 0.75 16.76
N MET A 41 5.43 -0.41 16.09
CA MET A 41 6.03 -1.63 16.63
C MET A 41 7.53 -1.47 16.87
N ALA A 42 8.25 -0.86 15.92
CA ALA A 42 9.68 -0.59 16.04
C ALA A 42 9.98 0.28 17.26
N ALA A 43 9.21 1.36 17.46
CA ALA A 43 9.35 2.25 18.60
C ALA A 43 9.01 1.57 19.94
N ALA A 44 8.12 0.57 19.93
CA ALA A 44 7.78 -0.25 21.09
C ALA A 44 8.77 -1.41 21.34
N GLY A 45 9.84 -1.54 20.54
CA GLY A 45 10.82 -2.62 20.66
C GLY A 45 10.36 -3.96 20.07
N GLY A 46 9.21 -4.01 19.39
CA GLY A 46 8.67 -5.24 18.80
C GLY A 46 9.49 -5.81 17.63
N LEU A 47 10.54 -5.12 17.19
CA LEU A 47 11.47 -5.58 16.15
C LEU A 47 12.85 -5.99 16.69
N ASP A 48 13.11 -5.80 17.98
CA ASP A 48 14.43 -6.02 18.58
C ASP A 48 14.89 -7.49 18.48
N GLY A 49 13.93 -8.42 18.43
CA GLY A 49 14.19 -9.86 18.28
C GLY A 49 14.50 -10.33 16.85
N SER A 50 14.53 -9.46 15.83
CA SER A 50 14.76 -9.86 14.43
C SER A 50 15.49 -8.79 13.62
N GLU A 51 16.80 -8.96 13.43
CA GLU A 51 17.62 -8.11 12.55
C GLU A 51 17.08 -8.08 11.11
N THR A 52 16.51 -9.20 10.65
CA THR A 52 15.87 -9.31 9.34
C THR A 52 14.66 -8.38 9.23
N ALA A 53 13.82 -8.33 10.26
CA ALA A 53 12.68 -7.43 10.29
C ALA A 53 13.12 -5.95 10.30
N ALA A 54 14.18 -5.62 11.03
CA ALA A 54 14.77 -4.28 11.03
C ALA A 54 15.34 -3.87 9.66
N GLN A 55 16.01 -4.79 8.94
CA GLN A 55 16.50 -4.54 7.57
C GLN A 55 15.35 -4.29 6.59
N TYR A 56 14.29 -5.09 6.66
CA TYR A 56 13.11 -4.86 5.84
C TYR A 56 12.40 -3.55 6.19
N LEU A 57 12.34 -3.16 7.47
CA LEU A 57 11.81 -1.86 7.86
C LEU A 57 12.61 -0.71 7.24
N ASN A 58 13.94 -0.77 7.29
CA ASN A 58 14.79 0.25 6.67
C ASN A 58 14.56 0.35 5.16
N SER A 59 14.38 -0.79 4.48
CA SER A 59 14.01 -0.82 3.06
C SER A 59 12.64 -0.20 2.82
N THR A 60 11.64 -0.56 3.63
CA THR A 60 10.29 0.02 3.60
C THR A 60 10.34 1.53 3.75
N ARG A 61 11.12 2.06 4.71
CA ARG A 61 11.33 3.50 4.91
C ARG A 61 11.94 4.17 3.69
N ALA A 62 12.95 3.55 3.07
CA ALA A 62 13.60 4.07 1.88
C ALA A 62 12.63 4.19 0.69
N TYR A 63 11.82 3.16 0.43
CA TYR A 63 10.80 3.20 -0.61
C TYR A 63 9.67 4.18 -0.28
N TYR A 64 9.21 4.25 0.97
CA TYR A 64 8.14 5.16 1.38
C TYR A 64 8.55 6.64 1.23
N ARG A 65 9.82 6.97 1.49
CA ARG A 65 10.38 8.31 1.22
C ARG A 65 10.34 8.68 -0.26
N ARG A 66 10.43 7.71 -1.18
CA ARG A 66 10.32 7.98 -2.63
C ARG A 66 8.90 8.36 -3.03
N ILE A 67 7.89 7.76 -2.38
CA ILE A 67 6.47 8.07 -2.58
C ILE A 67 6.15 9.47 -2.03
N ARG A 68 6.74 9.85 -0.90
CA ARG A 68 6.53 11.17 -0.27
C ARG A 68 7.42 12.26 -0.88
N ASN A 69 6.95 12.90 -1.94
CA ASN A 69 7.40 14.23 -2.38
C ASN A 69 6.22 15.07 -2.92
N GLY A 70 5.21 15.31 -2.07
CA GLY A 70 4.23 16.40 -2.21
C GLY A 70 3.29 16.35 -3.43
N LYS A 71 3.25 15.27 -4.21
CA LYS A 71 2.40 15.13 -5.40
C LYS A 71 1.55 13.86 -5.34
N VAL A 72 0.43 13.92 -6.06
CA VAL A 72 -0.47 12.79 -6.31
C VAL A 72 0.33 11.60 -6.81
N MET A 73 0.21 10.46 -6.13
CA MET A 73 0.87 9.21 -6.48
C MET A 73 0.63 8.89 -7.96
N GLY A 74 1.70 8.80 -8.75
CA GLY A 74 1.66 8.43 -10.15
C GLY A 74 1.94 6.94 -10.37
N PRO A 75 1.98 6.48 -11.64
CA PRO A 75 2.28 5.09 -11.97
C PRO A 75 3.69 4.64 -11.52
N ALA A 76 4.68 5.53 -11.50
CA ALA A 76 6.01 5.23 -10.98
C ALA A 76 5.98 5.07 -9.44
N ASP A 77 5.23 5.93 -8.75
CA ASP A 77 5.04 5.85 -7.30
C ASP A 77 4.23 4.61 -6.89
N PHE A 78 3.28 4.17 -7.71
CA PHE A 78 2.55 2.91 -7.48
C PHE A 78 3.47 1.69 -7.47
N THR A 79 4.55 1.70 -8.27
CA THR A 79 5.57 0.65 -8.21
C THR A 79 6.27 0.67 -6.86
N ALA A 80 6.70 1.85 -6.40
CA ALA A 80 7.31 2.02 -5.09
C ALA A 80 6.34 1.64 -3.96
N ALA A 81 5.04 1.92 -4.11
CA ALA A 81 4.00 1.54 -3.18
C ALA A 81 3.87 0.02 -3.05
N ALA A 82 3.86 -0.70 -4.17
CA ALA A 82 3.87 -2.15 -4.15
C ALA A 82 5.14 -2.71 -3.47
N GLU A 83 6.30 -2.08 -3.67
CA GLU A 83 7.54 -2.48 -2.99
C GLU A 83 7.48 -2.19 -1.47
N VAL A 84 6.92 -1.06 -1.05
CA VAL A 84 6.65 -0.75 0.37
C VAL A 84 5.77 -1.83 0.98
N CYS A 85 4.66 -2.19 0.34
CA CYS A 85 3.77 -3.24 0.82
C CYS A 85 4.48 -4.60 0.91
N ALA A 86 5.28 -4.96 -0.10
CA ALA A 86 6.02 -6.22 -0.13
C ALA A 86 7.10 -6.30 0.96
N CYS A 87 7.90 -5.25 1.13
CA CYS A 87 8.90 -5.17 2.20
C CYS A 87 8.24 -5.16 3.58
N SER A 88 7.12 -4.44 3.75
CA SER A 88 6.36 -4.42 5.00
C SER A 88 5.86 -5.82 5.38
N ARG A 89 5.30 -6.55 4.41
CA ARG A 89 4.86 -7.93 4.61
C ARG A 89 6.02 -8.86 4.98
N ARG A 90 7.19 -8.71 4.34
CA ARG A 90 8.39 -9.49 4.68
C ARG A 90 8.95 -9.17 6.06
N ALA A 91 8.95 -7.90 6.47
CA ALA A 91 9.31 -7.50 7.82
C ALA A 91 8.41 -8.18 8.86
N LEU A 92 7.10 -8.12 8.62
CA LEU A 92 6.07 -8.74 9.45
C LEU A 92 6.21 -10.26 9.51
N ALA A 93 6.45 -10.91 8.37
CA ALA A 93 6.66 -12.37 8.28
C ALA A 93 7.97 -12.83 8.95
N ALA A 94 8.98 -11.95 9.02
CA ALA A 94 10.23 -12.23 9.72
C ALA A 94 10.11 -12.14 11.25
N LEU A 95 9.00 -11.59 11.77
CA LEU A 95 8.67 -11.57 13.19
C LEU A 95 7.71 -12.71 13.54
N ASP A 96 6.64 -12.81 12.75
CA ASP A 96 5.63 -13.85 12.88
C ASP A 96 5.32 -14.41 11.49
N PRO A 97 5.81 -15.62 11.16
CA PRO A 97 5.60 -16.22 9.84
C PRO A 97 4.12 -16.50 9.56
N THR A 98 3.30 -16.61 10.61
CA THR A 98 1.86 -16.82 10.47
C THR A 98 1.09 -15.55 10.13
N LEU A 99 1.71 -14.36 10.29
CA LEU A 99 1.10 -13.05 10.15
C LEU A 99 -0.19 -12.89 10.97
N SER A 100 -0.29 -13.62 12.08
CA SER A 100 -1.47 -13.64 12.93
C SER A 100 -1.40 -12.53 13.97
N PHE A 101 -0.23 -12.27 14.57
CA PHE A 101 -0.04 -11.18 15.54
C PHE A 101 -1.03 -11.18 16.71
N ASP A 102 -1.64 -12.31 17.10
CA ASP A 102 -2.76 -12.36 18.07
C ASP A 102 -2.46 -11.73 19.45
N ASP A 103 -1.19 -11.65 19.81
CA ASP A 103 -0.73 -11.02 21.07
C ASP A 103 -0.69 -9.48 21.00
N LEU A 104 -0.82 -8.88 19.81
CA LEU A 104 -0.74 -7.44 19.62
C LEU A 104 -2.13 -6.77 19.65
N PRO A 105 -2.29 -5.62 20.34
CA PRO A 105 -3.55 -4.87 20.36
C PRO A 105 -3.95 -4.35 18.97
N GLN A 106 -2.98 -4.24 18.06
CA GLN A 106 -3.15 -3.78 16.69
C GLN A 106 -3.14 -4.93 15.66
N ALA A 107 -3.33 -6.18 16.10
CA ALA A 107 -3.36 -7.36 15.23
C ALA A 107 -4.36 -7.22 14.09
N ASP A 108 -5.58 -6.76 14.38
CA ASP A 108 -6.62 -6.61 13.36
C ASP A 108 -6.25 -5.52 12.34
N ALA A 109 -5.73 -4.39 12.83
CA ALA A 109 -5.24 -3.30 11.98
C ALA A 109 -4.08 -3.75 11.08
N LEU A 110 -3.15 -4.56 11.60
CA LEU A 110 -2.07 -5.16 10.83
C LEU A 110 -2.60 -6.12 9.77
N ARG A 111 -3.51 -7.03 10.13
CA ARG A 111 -4.14 -7.98 9.20
C ARG A 111 -4.92 -7.25 8.10
N GLN A 112 -5.64 -6.18 8.44
CA GLN A 112 -6.36 -5.36 7.46
C GLN A 112 -5.38 -4.63 6.53
N ALA A 113 -4.36 -3.98 7.06
CA ALA A 113 -3.35 -3.27 6.27
C ALA A 113 -2.56 -4.23 5.37
N LEU A 114 -2.27 -5.45 5.84
CA LEU A 114 -1.66 -6.53 5.06
C LEU A 114 -2.56 -6.96 3.90
N ARG A 115 -3.86 -7.19 4.15
CA ARG A 115 -4.84 -7.53 3.09
C ARG A 115 -4.92 -6.45 2.02
N GLN A 116 -4.94 -5.18 2.42
CA GLN A 116 -4.91 -4.06 1.48
C GLN A 116 -3.59 -4.02 0.71
N GLY A 117 -2.45 -4.19 1.38
CA GLY A 117 -1.14 -4.23 0.74
C GLY A 117 -0.99 -5.37 -0.27
N ASP A 118 -1.54 -6.56 0.03
CA ASP A 118 -1.52 -7.73 -0.86
C ASP A 118 -2.29 -7.45 -2.17
N GLN A 119 -3.43 -6.77 -2.08
CA GLN A 119 -4.16 -6.32 -3.27
C GLN A 119 -3.33 -5.37 -4.14
N ILE A 120 -2.54 -4.47 -3.55
CA ILE A 120 -1.67 -3.56 -4.31
C ILE A 120 -0.53 -4.33 -4.99
N ILE A 121 0.06 -5.30 -4.30
CA ILE A 121 1.10 -6.18 -4.86
C ILE A 121 0.53 -6.96 -6.04
N GLU A 122 -0.67 -7.53 -5.90
CA GLU A 122 -1.34 -8.27 -6.95
C GLU A 122 -1.68 -7.37 -8.15
N GLN A 123 -2.25 -6.19 -7.91
CA GLN A 123 -2.51 -5.20 -8.96
C GLN A 123 -1.24 -4.82 -9.71
N MET A 124 -0.12 -4.59 -9.01
CA MET A 124 1.15 -4.30 -9.67
C MET A 124 1.66 -5.48 -10.49
N ARG A 125 1.47 -6.71 -10.00
CA ARG A 125 1.81 -7.93 -10.74
C ARG A 125 0.98 -8.05 -12.03
N GLN A 126 -0.31 -7.78 -11.95
CA GLN A 126 -1.21 -7.75 -13.11
C GLN A 126 -0.81 -6.66 -14.11
N ILE A 127 -0.46 -5.45 -13.64
CA ILE A 127 0.01 -4.36 -14.49
C ILE A 127 1.32 -4.74 -15.20
N LYS A 128 2.27 -5.37 -14.49
CA LYS A 128 3.52 -5.87 -15.09
C LYS A 128 3.27 -6.98 -16.11
N ALA A 129 2.35 -7.90 -15.83
CA ALA A 129 1.99 -8.99 -16.73
C ALA A 129 1.26 -8.49 -17.99
N GLY A 130 0.35 -7.53 -17.84
CA GLY A 130 -0.42 -6.95 -18.96
C GLY A 130 0.38 -5.98 -19.84
N LYS A 131 1.52 -5.47 -19.36
CA LYS A 131 2.46 -4.67 -20.16
C LYS A 131 3.43 -5.50 -21.00
N ALA A 132 3.48 -6.81 -20.79
CA ALA A 132 4.38 -7.73 -21.49
C ALA A 132 3.78 -8.30 -22.80
N GLY A 133 2.70 -7.71 -23.31
CA GLY A 133 2.05 -8.09 -24.57
C GLY A 133 2.07 -6.96 -25.59
#